data_AF-A0A8T5GMJ2-F1
#
_entry.id   AF-A0A8T5GMJ2-F1
#
_cell.length_a   1.000
_cell.length_b   1.000
_cell.length_c   1.000
_cell.angle_alpha   90.00
_cell.angle_beta   90.00
_cell.angle_gamma   90.00
#
_symmetry.space_group_name_H-M   'P 1'
#
loop_
_entity.id
_entity.type
_entity.pdbx_description
1 polymer ?
#
loop_
_entity_poly.entity_id
_entity_poly.type
_entity_poly.pdbx_seq_one_letter_code
_entity_poly.pdbx_strand_id
1 'polypeptide(L)'
;MVLTDTIRIEAPFYDIRGKHDEQYNIVVPNGIELTLYAGFPGSPLNGGRPNALFGDVRANDPSSRRAIQQDFLEAIPVLNKQGIAVYMAYTNYFCDPEFLEDLEFSKSVQTLARTQPTNDLRNGIIVANHNTEKRVRELGEGEIDVALSCTAFFNKDMPEVSFFDSRRQLIDLEERARIYQKAAKKYDHVFLIPSDSHNLELQDLLKDKSDFSVLVNSRCGKECDSYNHYADDNVRNILLCADLSPTRRRDYEIFQENFKFRMHYCLGIDSTTLQRDTGNLLKQGFRNFKIGRMKSRWPMSGTNIGKEDLQTVLHAIEKWRRGK
;
A
#
# COMPACT_ATOMS: atom_id res chain seq x y z
N MET A 1 21.13 -0.54 29.01
CA MET A 1 20.50 -1.56 28.15
C MET A 1 19.40 -0.85 27.37
N VAL A 2 19.69 -0.43 26.13
CA VAL A 2 18.81 0.42 25.31
C VAL A 2 17.85 -0.51 24.56
N LEU A 3 16.54 -0.35 24.75
CA LEU A 3 15.53 -1.15 24.03
C LEU A 3 15.56 -0.79 22.53
N THR A 4 16.17 -1.67 21.74
CA THR A 4 16.36 -1.63 20.28
C THR A 4 15.10 -2.04 19.49
N ASP A 5 13.90 -1.73 19.98
CA ASP A 5 12.66 -2.07 19.27
C ASP A 5 12.27 -0.92 18.34
N THR A 6 12.93 -0.83 17.19
CA THR A 6 12.50 0.06 16.12
C THR A 6 11.09 -0.31 15.68
N ILE A 7 10.21 0.69 15.58
CA ILE A 7 8.82 0.52 15.13
C ILE A 7 8.69 1.16 13.76
N ARG A 8 8.21 0.40 12.77
CA ARG A 8 7.97 0.89 11.42
C ARG A 8 6.52 1.32 11.26
N ILE A 9 6.32 2.44 10.59
CA ILE A 9 5.00 2.96 10.23
C ILE A 9 4.99 3.24 8.73
N GLU A 10 4.08 2.60 8.01
CA GLU A 10 3.78 2.93 6.62
C GLU A 10 2.55 3.84 6.56
N ALA A 11 2.78 5.12 6.25
CA ALA A 11 1.72 6.12 6.15
C ALA A 11 1.41 6.46 4.68
N PRO A 12 0.12 6.55 4.29
CA PRO A 12 -0.21 6.90 2.93
C PRO A 12 0.07 8.37 2.68
N PHE A 13 0.62 8.69 1.50
CA PHE A 13 0.99 10.05 1.15
C PHE A 13 0.18 10.54 -0.05
N TYR A 14 -0.46 11.71 0.09
CA TYR A 14 -1.54 12.18 -0.80
C TYR A 14 -1.33 13.57 -1.42
N ASP A 15 -0.40 14.40 -0.92
CA ASP A 15 -0.09 15.72 -1.51
C ASP A 15 1.43 15.96 -1.52
N ILE A 16 2.01 16.11 -2.71
CA ILE A 16 3.42 16.48 -2.97
C ILE A 16 3.47 17.82 -3.73
N ARG A 17 2.36 18.55 -3.82
CA ARG A 17 2.35 19.82 -4.55
C ARG A 17 2.97 20.92 -3.73
N GLY A 18 4.27 21.13 -3.93
CA GLY A 18 4.92 22.34 -3.46
C GLY A 18 6.42 22.35 -3.71
N LYS A 19 6.91 23.46 -4.27
CA LYS A 19 8.31 23.90 -4.19
C LYS A 19 8.62 24.50 -2.82
N HIS A 20 8.10 23.93 -1.73
CA HIS A 20 8.17 24.53 -0.41
C HIS A 20 8.61 23.49 0.61
N ASP A 21 9.81 23.69 1.16
CA ASP A 21 10.41 22.90 2.23
C ASP A 21 9.48 22.77 3.45
N GLU A 22 8.58 23.72 3.66
CA GLU A 22 7.62 23.74 4.78
C GLU A 22 6.57 22.63 4.73
N GLN A 23 6.16 22.16 3.55
CA GLN A 23 5.13 21.12 3.41
C GLN A 23 5.62 19.74 3.85
N TYR A 24 6.94 19.52 3.84
CA TYR A 24 7.55 18.23 4.12
C TYR A 24 8.16 18.13 5.51
N ASN A 25 8.03 19.14 6.37
CA ASN A 25 8.55 19.12 7.74
C ASN A 25 7.80 18.11 8.63
N ILE A 26 8.11 16.83 8.46
CA ILE A 26 7.58 15.73 9.24
C ILE A 26 8.64 15.36 10.28
N VAL A 27 8.33 15.63 11.55
CA VAL A 27 9.21 15.22 12.66
C VAL A 27 8.93 13.77 13.00
N VAL A 28 9.93 12.90 12.76
CA VAL A 28 9.86 11.47 13.10
C VAL A 28 10.42 11.25 14.51
N PRO A 29 9.62 10.72 15.46
CA PRO A 29 10.11 10.45 16.81
C PRO A 29 11.22 9.40 16.84
N ASN A 30 12.13 9.47 17.82
CA ASN A 30 13.21 8.48 17.97
C ASN A 30 12.69 7.04 18.07
N GLY A 31 13.38 6.11 17.39
CA GLY A 31 13.00 4.70 17.32
C GLY A 31 11.74 4.42 16.51
N ILE A 32 11.31 5.39 15.68
CA ILE A 32 10.28 5.19 14.65
C ILE A 32 10.96 5.28 13.29
N GLU A 33 10.70 4.27 12.46
CA GLU A 33 10.99 4.29 11.03
C GLU A 33 9.72 4.68 10.29
N LEU A 34 9.75 5.81 9.57
CA LEU A 34 8.60 6.26 8.80
C LEU A 34 8.83 6.00 7.31
N THR A 35 7.88 5.29 6.72
CA THR A 35 7.80 5.07 5.27
C THR A 35 6.53 5.72 4.72
N LEU A 36 6.67 6.55 3.70
CA LEU A 36 5.56 7.12 2.97
C LEU A 36 5.26 6.26 1.74
N TYR A 37 4.00 5.84 1.58
CA TYR A 37 3.63 4.99 0.43
C TYR A 37 2.55 5.59 -0.48
N ALA A 38 2.86 5.63 -1.77
CA ALA A 38 2.06 6.26 -2.83
C ALA A 38 2.05 5.43 -4.12
N GLY A 39 1.00 5.54 -4.94
CA GLY A 39 1.05 5.03 -6.32
C GLY A 39 1.82 6.02 -7.19
N PHE A 40 2.50 5.55 -8.23
CA PHE A 40 3.22 6.47 -9.12
C PHE A 40 2.23 7.22 -10.02
N PRO A 41 2.31 8.55 -10.08
CA PRO A 41 1.44 9.38 -10.91
C PRO A 41 1.15 8.83 -12.32
N GLY A 42 -0.14 8.61 -12.62
CA GLY A 42 -0.58 8.25 -13.98
C GLY A 42 -0.06 6.89 -14.48
N SER A 43 0.27 5.95 -13.59
CA SER A 43 0.78 4.63 -13.97
C SER A 43 -0.32 3.57 -14.04
N PRO A 44 -0.45 2.79 -15.12
CA PRO A 44 -1.40 1.67 -15.16
C PRO A 44 -1.06 0.56 -14.14
N LEU A 45 0.15 0.56 -13.58
CA LEU A 45 0.63 -0.44 -12.62
C LEU A 45 0.17 -0.18 -11.17
N ASN A 46 -0.45 0.96 -10.90
CA ASN A 46 -1.00 1.23 -9.58
C ASN A 46 -2.20 0.33 -9.31
N GLY A 47 -2.27 -0.28 -8.13
CA GLY A 47 -3.40 -1.11 -7.75
C GLY A 47 -4.12 -0.66 -6.48
N GLY A 48 -5.45 -0.63 -6.53
CA GLY A 48 -6.28 -0.19 -5.40
C GLY A 48 -6.17 1.30 -5.05
N ARG A 49 -5.62 2.09 -5.97
CA ARG A 49 -5.58 3.55 -5.87
C ARG A 49 -5.92 4.09 -7.24
N PRO A 50 -7.02 4.83 -7.43
CA PRO A 50 -7.19 5.59 -8.66
C PRO A 50 -5.94 6.45 -8.87
N ASN A 51 -5.40 6.46 -10.09
CA ASN A 51 -4.34 7.38 -10.55
C ASN A 51 -4.73 8.87 -10.45
N ALA A 52 -5.91 9.16 -9.91
CA ALA A 52 -6.32 10.46 -9.40
C ALA A 52 -5.50 10.81 -8.15
N LEU A 53 -4.22 11.06 -8.40
CA LEU A 53 -3.51 12.14 -7.76
C LEU A 53 -4.44 13.35 -7.52
N PHE A 54 -4.42 13.84 -6.29
CA PHE A 54 -4.71 15.24 -5.97
C PHE A 54 -6.13 15.78 -6.18
N GLY A 55 -7.16 14.95 -6.33
CA GLY A 55 -8.52 15.47 -6.55
C GLY A 55 -8.60 16.44 -7.73
N ASP A 56 -7.64 16.38 -8.65
CA ASP A 56 -7.46 17.32 -9.74
C ASP A 56 -7.80 16.60 -11.05
N VAL A 57 -8.88 17.05 -11.68
CA VAL A 57 -9.38 16.56 -12.96
C VAL A 57 -8.31 16.64 -14.07
N ARG A 58 -7.23 17.41 -13.82
CA ARG A 58 -6.08 17.64 -14.72
C ARG A 58 -5.12 16.45 -14.88
N ALA A 59 -5.13 15.43 -14.03
CA ALA A 59 -4.25 14.25 -14.22
C ALA A 59 -4.58 13.42 -15.49
N ASN A 60 -5.73 13.68 -16.10
CA ASN A 60 -6.13 13.09 -17.38
C ASN A 60 -5.49 13.79 -18.58
N ASP A 61 -4.91 14.99 -18.42
CA ASP A 61 -4.14 15.65 -19.46
C ASP A 61 -2.68 15.15 -19.48
N PRO A 62 -2.15 14.64 -20.61
CA PRO A 62 -0.79 14.11 -20.70
C PRO A 62 0.31 15.09 -20.31
N SER A 63 0.13 16.39 -20.58
CA SER A 63 1.14 17.41 -20.27
C SER A 63 1.23 17.67 -18.76
N SER A 64 0.07 17.73 -18.10
CA SER A 64 -0.06 17.84 -16.65
C SER A 64 0.47 16.59 -15.93
N ARG A 65 0.27 15.39 -16.51
CA ARG A 65 0.76 14.13 -15.95
C ARG A 65 2.29 14.09 -15.80
N ARG A 66 3.03 14.51 -16.84
CA ARG A 66 4.50 14.52 -16.81
C ARG A 66 5.07 15.49 -15.78
N ALA A 67 4.49 16.69 -15.69
CA ALA A 67 4.91 17.66 -14.68
C ALA A 67 4.73 17.11 -13.26
N ILE A 68 3.59 16.46 -13.01
CA ILE A 68 3.31 15.85 -11.71
C ILE A 68 4.25 14.65 -11.42
N GLN A 69 4.55 13.82 -12.42
CA GLN A 69 5.52 12.73 -12.29
C GLN A 69 6.89 13.27 -11.90
N GLN A 70 7.33 14.35 -12.54
CA GLN A 70 8.60 15.01 -12.25
C GLN A 70 8.61 15.58 -10.82
N ASP A 71 7.59 16.35 -10.43
CA ASP A 71 7.46 16.90 -9.07
C ASP A 71 7.50 15.79 -8.01
N PHE A 72 6.86 14.65 -8.28
CA PHE A 72 6.88 13.48 -7.40
C PHE A 72 8.30 12.93 -7.23
N LEU A 73 9.05 12.76 -8.33
CA LEU A 73 10.42 12.24 -8.28
C LEU A 73 11.38 13.22 -7.60
N GLU A 74 11.18 14.54 -7.77
CA GLU A 74 12.00 15.58 -7.13
C GLU A 74 11.78 15.68 -5.61
N ALA A 75 10.61 15.28 -5.11
CA ALA A 75 10.33 15.25 -3.68
C ALA A 75 11.02 14.10 -2.93
N ILE A 76 11.32 12.99 -3.59
CA ILE A 76 11.94 11.81 -2.96
C ILE A 76 13.27 12.16 -2.27
N PRO A 77 14.26 12.81 -2.94
CA PRO A 77 15.48 13.24 -2.28
C PRO A 77 15.27 14.15 -1.06
N VAL A 78 14.23 14.99 -1.08
CA VAL A 78 13.91 15.91 0.02
C VAL A 78 13.41 15.13 1.24
N LEU A 79 12.52 14.14 1.04
CA LEU A 79 12.04 13.24 2.10
C LEU A 79 13.16 12.36 2.66
N ASN A 80 13.98 11.80 1.77
CA ASN A 80 15.12 10.96 2.15
C ASN A 80 16.13 11.70 3.04
N LYS A 81 16.40 12.99 2.77
CA LYS A 81 17.27 13.83 3.62
C LYS A 81 16.72 14.02 5.04
N GLN A 82 15.42 13.85 5.22
CA GLN A 82 14.75 13.89 6.52
C GLN A 82 14.69 12.51 7.19
N GLY A 83 15.32 11.48 6.61
CA GLY A 83 15.30 10.11 7.12
C GLY A 83 13.96 9.41 6.92
N ILE A 84 13.18 9.82 5.91
CA ILE A 84 11.89 9.23 5.57
C ILE A 84 12.05 8.42 4.29
N ALA A 85 11.72 7.13 4.34
CA ALA A 85 11.71 6.27 3.15
C ALA A 85 10.44 6.47 2.32
N VAL A 86 10.53 6.22 1.02
CA VAL A 86 9.42 6.28 0.07
C VAL A 86 9.23 4.93 -0.58
N TYR A 87 8.00 4.42 -0.49
CA TYR A 87 7.57 3.19 -1.15
C TYR A 87 6.58 3.48 -2.29
N MET A 88 6.90 3.09 -3.52
CA MET A 88 5.94 3.16 -4.63
C MET A 88 5.10 1.89 -4.71
N ALA A 89 3.78 2.04 -4.83
CA ALA A 89 2.83 0.95 -4.85
C ALA A 89 2.44 0.55 -6.28
N TYR A 90 3.20 -0.39 -6.85
CA TYR A 90 2.89 -1.07 -8.13
C TYR A 90 2.12 -2.35 -7.88
N THR A 91 0.92 -2.17 -7.34
CA THR A 91 0.09 -3.25 -6.79
C THR A 91 -1.01 -3.73 -7.73
N ASN A 92 -0.98 -3.33 -9.00
CA ASN A 92 -1.90 -3.86 -10.00
C ASN A 92 -1.60 -5.36 -10.24
N TYR A 93 -2.59 -6.19 -9.98
CA TYR A 93 -2.48 -7.63 -10.16
C TYR A 93 -2.60 -8.03 -11.64
N PHE A 94 -3.38 -7.27 -12.43
CA PHE A 94 -3.61 -7.49 -13.86
C PHE A 94 -2.58 -6.72 -14.71
N CYS A 95 -1.31 -7.03 -14.48
CA CYS A 95 -0.22 -6.38 -15.20
C CYS A 95 0.04 -7.09 -16.53
N ASP A 96 -0.27 -6.43 -17.65
CA ASP A 96 0.21 -6.87 -18.97
C ASP A 96 1.72 -6.62 -19.08
N PRO A 97 2.49 -7.49 -19.77
CA PRO A 97 3.94 -7.36 -19.90
C PRO A 97 4.40 -6.01 -20.45
N GLU A 98 3.67 -5.45 -21.41
CA GLU A 98 3.97 -4.16 -22.02
C GLU A 98 3.95 -2.98 -21.03
N PHE A 99 3.14 -3.06 -19.96
CA PHE A 99 3.09 -1.99 -18.96
C PHE A 99 4.37 -1.94 -18.12
N LEU A 100 5.14 -3.03 -18.09
CA LEU A 100 6.44 -3.12 -17.41
C LEU A 100 7.60 -2.57 -18.25
N GLU A 101 7.36 -2.34 -19.55
CA GLU A 101 8.31 -1.69 -20.47
C GLU A 101 8.14 -0.17 -20.49
N ASP A 102 7.22 0.37 -19.69
CA ASP A 102 7.02 1.80 -19.54
C ASP A 102 8.28 2.50 -19.03
N LEU A 103 8.70 3.55 -19.74
CA LEU A 103 9.92 4.30 -19.42
C LEU A 103 9.81 5.02 -18.07
N GLU A 104 8.64 5.53 -17.71
CA GLU A 104 8.43 6.26 -16.46
C GLU A 104 8.40 5.31 -15.26
N PHE A 105 7.83 4.11 -15.44
CA PHE A 105 7.99 3.02 -14.47
C PHE A 105 9.48 2.73 -14.24
N SER A 106 10.26 2.54 -15.30
CA SER A 106 11.70 2.24 -15.18
C SER A 106 12.47 3.36 -14.48
N LYS A 107 12.23 4.62 -14.85
CA LYS A 107 12.83 5.81 -14.22
C LYS A 107 12.49 5.92 -12.74
N SER A 108 11.24 5.60 -12.37
CA SER A 108 10.79 5.71 -10.99
C SER A 108 11.50 4.70 -10.07
N VAL A 109 11.68 3.46 -10.54
CA VAL A 109 12.40 2.39 -9.82
C VAL A 109 13.87 2.74 -9.68
N GLN A 110 14.51 3.19 -10.77
CA GLN A 110 15.92 3.59 -10.75
C GLN A 110 16.16 4.83 -9.88
N THR A 111 15.23 5.78 -9.86
CA THR A 111 15.30 6.95 -8.98
C THR A 111 15.31 6.51 -7.52
N LEU A 112 14.37 5.65 -7.11
CA LEU A 112 14.34 5.11 -5.75
C LEU A 112 15.62 4.34 -5.41
N ALA A 113 16.14 3.52 -6.31
CA ALA A 113 17.39 2.79 -6.09
C ALA A 113 18.59 3.70 -5.87
N ARG A 114 18.69 4.80 -6.64
CA ARG A 114 19.80 5.76 -6.56
C ARG A 114 19.66 6.78 -5.43
N THR A 115 18.44 6.99 -4.95
CA THR A 115 18.15 7.95 -3.89
C THR A 115 17.76 7.16 -2.66
N GLN A 116 18.71 6.94 -1.75
CA GLN A 116 18.44 6.28 -0.46
C GLN A 116 18.39 7.32 0.66
N PRO A 117 17.62 7.09 1.72
CA PRO A 117 17.67 7.92 2.91
C PRO A 117 19.01 7.75 3.63
N THR A 118 19.37 8.71 4.49
CA THR A 118 20.71 8.80 5.12
C THR A 118 20.91 7.86 6.32
N ASN A 119 19.87 7.14 6.71
CA ASN A 119 19.85 6.14 7.79
C ASN A 119 19.78 4.71 7.19
N ASP A 120 19.71 3.69 8.05
CA ASP A 120 19.58 2.27 7.63
C ASP A 120 18.24 1.95 6.91
N LEU A 121 17.41 2.96 6.64
CA LEU A 121 16.21 2.81 5.84
C LEU A 121 16.55 2.67 4.37
N ARG A 122 15.63 2.06 3.63
CA ARG A 122 15.73 1.93 2.18
C ARG A 122 14.43 2.36 1.54
N ASN A 123 14.56 2.96 0.36
CA ASN A 123 13.41 3.16 -0.51
C ASN A 123 12.96 1.82 -1.09
N GLY A 124 11.69 1.73 -1.49
CA GLY A 124 11.13 0.44 -1.85
C GLY A 124 9.97 0.48 -2.83
N ILE A 125 9.58 -0.71 -3.25
CA ILE A 125 8.43 -0.94 -4.13
C ILE A 125 7.51 -1.97 -3.48
N ILE A 126 6.21 -1.67 -3.45
CA ILE A 126 5.17 -2.61 -3.06
C ILE A 126 4.62 -3.28 -4.32
N VAL A 127 4.75 -4.60 -4.41
CA VAL A 127 4.34 -5.40 -5.58
C VAL A 127 3.19 -6.33 -5.25
N ALA A 128 2.40 -6.70 -6.25
CA ALA A 128 1.29 -7.65 -6.10
C ALA A 128 1.46 -8.96 -6.89
N ASN A 129 2.40 -9.02 -7.82
CA ASN A 129 2.58 -10.16 -8.72
C ASN A 129 4.06 -10.41 -9.04
N HIS A 130 4.36 -11.60 -9.54
CA HIS A 130 5.73 -12.04 -9.83
C HIS A 130 6.41 -11.26 -10.97
N ASN A 131 5.67 -10.84 -12.00
CA ASN A 131 6.23 -10.15 -13.16
C ASN A 131 6.73 -8.76 -12.76
N THR A 132 5.91 -8.00 -12.02
CA THR A 132 6.30 -6.69 -11.49
C THR A 132 7.49 -6.84 -10.54
N GLU A 133 7.47 -7.83 -9.64
CA GLU A 133 8.59 -8.12 -8.75
C GLU A 133 9.89 -8.37 -9.51
N LYS A 134 9.86 -9.27 -10.50
CA LYS A 134 11.04 -9.63 -11.30
C LYS A 134 11.63 -8.38 -11.95
N ARG A 135 10.79 -7.57 -12.60
CA ARG A 135 11.23 -6.36 -13.28
C ARG A 135 11.80 -5.31 -12.32
N VAL A 136 11.17 -5.13 -11.17
CA VAL A 136 11.66 -4.23 -10.11
C VAL A 136 13.04 -4.66 -9.63
N ARG A 137 13.25 -5.96 -9.37
CA ARG A 137 14.55 -6.48 -8.93
C ARG A 137 15.65 -6.32 -10.00
N GLU A 138 15.30 -6.50 -11.28
CA GLU A 138 16.22 -6.26 -12.40
C GLU A 138 16.65 -4.79 -12.48
N LEU A 139 15.69 -3.86 -12.38
CA LEU A 139 15.95 -2.42 -12.53
C LEU A 139 16.57 -1.77 -11.29
N GLY A 140 16.24 -2.29 -10.10
CA GLY A 140 16.69 -1.75 -8.82
C GLY A 140 18.06 -2.29 -8.38
N GLU A 141 18.60 -3.30 -9.07
CA GLU A 141 19.93 -3.87 -8.84
C GLU A 141 20.19 -4.33 -7.37
N GLY A 142 19.11 -4.67 -6.65
CA GLY A 142 19.19 -5.08 -5.23
C GLY A 142 19.23 -3.92 -4.24
N GLU A 143 19.19 -2.67 -4.70
CA GLU A 143 19.31 -1.46 -3.87
C GLU A 143 17.99 -0.99 -3.23
N ILE A 144 16.87 -1.62 -3.58
CA ILE A 144 15.53 -1.26 -3.08
C ILE A 144 14.90 -2.41 -2.31
N ASP A 145 14.10 -2.04 -1.32
CA ASP A 145 13.21 -2.98 -0.64
C ASP A 145 12.06 -3.39 -1.56
N VAL A 146 11.69 -4.66 -1.50
CA VAL A 146 10.55 -5.21 -2.23
C VAL A 146 9.55 -5.77 -1.23
N ALA A 147 8.44 -5.07 -1.07
CA ALA A 147 7.37 -5.45 -0.16
C ALA A 147 6.22 -6.14 -0.91
N LEU A 148 5.64 -7.19 -0.32
CA LEU A 148 4.51 -7.89 -0.90
C LEU A 148 3.18 -7.30 -0.42
N SER A 149 2.40 -6.79 -1.36
CA SER A 149 1.07 -6.24 -1.13
C SER A 149 0.10 -7.30 -0.59
N CYS A 150 -0.85 -6.85 0.23
CA CYS A 150 -1.99 -7.65 0.64
C CYS A 150 -2.83 -8.16 -0.54
N THR A 151 -2.76 -7.48 -1.69
CA THR A 151 -3.45 -7.85 -2.93
C THR A 151 -2.84 -9.07 -3.64
N ALA A 152 -1.63 -9.50 -3.25
CA ALA A 152 -0.97 -10.66 -3.84
C ALA A 152 -1.56 -12.00 -3.38
N PHE A 153 -2.23 -12.02 -2.21
CA PHE A 153 -2.77 -13.23 -1.58
C PHE A 153 -4.16 -13.62 -2.11
N PHE A 154 -4.49 -13.12 -3.30
CA PHE A 154 -5.64 -13.54 -4.06
C PHE A 154 -5.63 -15.05 -4.29
N ASN A 155 -6.77 -15.69 -4.05
CA ASN A 155 -7.00 -17.06 -4.48
C ASN A 155 -7.98 -17.03 -5.67
N LYS A 156 -7.42 -17.14 -6.87
CA LYS A 156 -8.16 -17.19 -8.15
C LYS A 156 -9.12 -18.37 -8.28
N ASP A 157 -8.90 -19.40 -7.47
CA ASP A 157 -9.63 -20.65 -7.49
C ASP A 157 -10.65 -20.72 -6.34
N MET A 158 -10.91 -19.62 -5.60
CA MET A 158 -12.08 -19.56 -4.72
C MET A 158 -13.34 -19.64 -5.61
N PRO A 159 -14.18 -20.67 -5.48
CA PRO A 159 -15.50 -20.70 -6.08
C PRO A 159 -16.26 -19.49 -5.58
N GLU A 160 -17.22 -19.06 -6.41
CA GLU A 160 -18.22 -18.03 -6.12
C GLU A 160 -19.17 -18.47 -4.99
N VAL A 161 -18.64 -18.86 -3.82
CA VAL A 161 -19.43 -19.33 -2.70
C VAL A 161 -20.09 -18.10 -2.06
N SER A 162 -21.40 -17.98 -2.29
CA SER A 162 -22.39 -17.26 -1.49
C SER A 162 -21.82 -16.48 -0.31
N PHE A 163 -21.82 -15.16 -0.44
CA PHE A 163 -21.40 -14.16 0.56
C PHE A 163 -22.07 -14.30 1.95
N PHE A 164 -23.07 -15.16 2.12
CA PHE A 164 -23.69 -15.45 3.41
C PHE A 164 -22.94 -16.46 4.27
N ASP A 165 -21.88 -17.11 3.75
CA ASP A 165 -21.03 -18.01 4.53
C ASP A 165 -19.56 -17.56 4.48
N SER A 166 -19.30 -16.39 5.07
CA SER A 166 -17.96 -15.80 5.27
C SER A 166 -16.97 -16.67 6.06
N ARG A 167 -17.37 -17.89 6.45
CA ARG A 167 -16.56 -18.86 7.19
C ARG A 167 -15.81 -19.86 6.31
N ARG A 168 -15.95 -19.77 4.98
CA ARG A 168 -15.19 -20.62 4.05
C ARG A 168 -14.30 -19.79 3.14
N GLN A 169 -13.27 -19.16 3.72
CA GLN A 169 -12.02 -19.07 2.97
C GLN A 169 -11.56 -20.51 2.75
N LEU A 170 -11.47 -20.98 1.51
CA LEU A 170 -11.10 -22.38 1.20
C LEU A 170 -9.66 -22.77 1.58
N ILE A 171 -8.97 -21.89 2.29
CA ILE A 171 -7.64 -22.09 2.84
C ILE A 171 -7.82 -21.98 4.35
N ASP A 172 -7.49 -23.04 5.07
CA ASP A 172 -7.50 -23.01 6.54
C ASP A 172 -6.44 -22.02 7.07
N LEU A 173 -6.54 -21.70 8.37
CA LEU A 173 -5.65 -20.70 8.98
C LEU A 173 -4.18 -21.14 9.00
N GLU A 174 -3.90 -22.44 9.06
CA GLU A 174 -2.53 -22.98 9.06
C GLU A 174 -1.87 -22.79 7.69
N GLU A 175 -2.59 -23.11 6.61
CA GLU A 175 -2.10 -22.89 5.26
C GLU A 175 -1.99 -21.39 4.94
N ARG A 176 -2.92 -20.56 5.42
CA ARG A 176 -2.81 -19.10 5.32
C ARG A 176 -1.54 -18.59 6.02
N ALA A 177 -1.27 -19.05 7.24
CA ALA A 177 -0.04 -18.72 7.97
C ALA A 177 1.22 -19.22 7.24
N ARG A 178 1.19 -20.43 6.66
CA ARG A 178 2.30 -20.99 5.88
C ARG A 178 2.62 -20.16 4.65
N ILE A 179 1.60 -19.68 3.94
CA ILE A 179 1.74 -18.79 2.78
C ILE A 179 2.42 -17.48 3.20
N TYR A 180 1.97 -16.86 4.32
CA TYR A 180 2.60 -15.65 4.85
C TYR A 180 4.06 -15.87 5.24
N GLN A 181 4.37 -16.96 5.95
CA GLN A 181 5.74 -17.30 6.33
C GLN A 181 6.64 -17.58 5.13
N LYS A 182 6.10 -18.18 4.05
CA LYS A 182 6.84 -18.37 2.80
C LYS A 182 7.14 -17.03 2.12
N ALA A 183 6.19 -16.10 2.15
CA ALA A 183 6.40 -14.75 1.62
C ALA A 183 7.44 -13.98 2.45
N ALA A 184 7.39 -14.05 3.78
CA ALA A 184 8.33 -13.36 4.67
C ALA A 184 9.80 -13.76 4.44
N LYS A 185 10.05 -15.00 3.99
CA LYS A 185 11.40 -15.46 3.61
C LYS A 185 11.93 -14.85 2.31
N LYS A 186 11.08 -14.20 1.51
CA LYS A 186 11.38 -13.76 0.15
C LYS A 186 11.33 -12.23 -0.01
N TYR A 187 10.46 -11.57 0.75
CA TYR A 187 10.21 -10.14 0.65
C TYR A 187 10.72 -9.46 1.91
N ASP A 188 11.25 -8.25 1.77
CA ASP A 188 11.74 -7.44 2.90
C ASP A 188 10.62 -7.07 3.86
N HIS A 189 9.38 -7.10 3.34
CA HIS A 189 8.19 -6.79 4.12
C HIS A 189 6.94 -7.46 3.52
N VAL A 190 6.05 -8.03 4.35
CA VAL A 190 4.77 -8.61 3.89
C VAL A 190 3.55 -7.91 4.52
N PHE A 191 2.68 -7.36 3.68
CA PHE A 191 1.43 -6.76 4.13
C PHE A 191 0.34 -7.84 4.29
N LEU A 192 -0.21 -7.98 5.50
CA LEU A 192 -1.35 -8.88 5.71
C LEU A 192 -2.60 -8.35 5.01
N ILE A 193 -3.49 -9.27 4.62
CA ILE A 193 -4.83 -8.90 4.16
C ILE A 193 -5.51 -8.11 5.30
N PRO A 194 -6.31 -7.08 4.99
CA PRO A 194 -7.04 -6.33 6.01
C PRO A 194 -7.78 -7.22 7.01
N SER A 195 -8.58 -8.21 6.55
CA SER A 195 -9.28 -9.17 7.43
C SER A 195 -8.35 -9.95 8.35
N ASP A 196 -7.21 -10.38 7.82
CA ASP A 196 -6.23 -11.21 8.49
C ASP A 196 -5.47 -10.40 9.56
N SER A 197 -5.32 -9.09 9.34
CA SER A 197 -4.83 -8.13 10.34
C SER A 197 -5.76 -8.01 11.57
N HIS A 198 -6.98 -8.54 11.51
CA HIS A 198 -7.94 -8.58 12.63
C HIS A 198 -8.21 -10.00 13.17
N ASN A 199 -7.65 -11.04 12.55
CA ASN A 199 -7.84 -12.42 12.98
C ASN A 199 -6.80 -12.81 14.05
N LEU A 200 -7.22 -12.89 15.32
CA LEU A 200 -6.34 -13.24 16.44
C LEU A 200 -5.75 -14.65 16.31
N GLU A 201 -6.57 -15.63 15.92
CA GLU A 201 -6.14 -17.03 15.78
C GLU A 201 -5.04 -17.15 14.72
N LEU A 202 -5.20 -16.49 13.58
CA LEU A 202 -4.17 -16.43 12.55
C LEU A 202 -2.88 -15.74 13.05
N GLN A 203 -3.02 -14.67 13.83
CA GLN A 203 -1.87 -13.92 14.37
C GLN A 203 -1.05 -14.74 15.36
N ASP A 204 -1.68 -15.62 16.12
CA ASP A 204 -1.00 -16.54 17.03
C ASP A 204 -0.19 -17.60 16.25
N LEU A 205 -0.61 -17.95 15.03
CA LEU A 205 0.14 -18.84 14.13
C LEU A 205 1.36 -18.16 13.45
N LEU A 206 1.43 -16.82 13.45
CA LEU A 206 2.57 -16.07 12.91
C LEU A 206 3.71 -16.03 13.94
N LYS A 207 4.81 -16.72 13.63
CA LYS A 207 5.97 -16.89 14.52
C LYS A 207 6.71 -15.57 14.77
N ASP A 208 7.27 -14.99 13.72
CA ASP A 208 7.96 -13.70 13.79
C ASP A 208 7.02 -12.59 13.30
N LYS A 209 6.47 -11.82 14.25
CA LYS A 209 5.51 -10.76 13.95
C LYS A 209 6.18 -9.49 13.40
N SER A 210 7.51 -9.43 13.42
CA SER A 210 8.28 -8.30 12.88
C SER A 210 8.43 -8.35 11.35
N ASP A 211 8.11 -9.47 10.71
CA ASP A 211 8.10 -9.60 9.24
C ASP A 211 6.82 -9.06 8.58
N PHE A 212 5.78 -8.80 9.38
CA PHE A 212 4.44 -8.54 8.91
C PHE A 212 3.95 -7.14 9.28
N SER A 213 3.42 -6.41 8.29
CA SER A 213 2.64 -5.20 8.56
C SER A 213 1.20 -5.56 8.75
N VAL A 214 0.70 -5.14 9.90
CA VAL A 214 -0.72 -5.18 10.24
C VAL A 214 -1.37 -3.85 9.89
N LEU A 215 -2.57 -3.93 9.31
CA LEU A 215 -3.37 -2.75 9.03
C LEU A 215 -3.89 -2.15 10.35
N VAL A 216 -3.61 -0.87 10.56
CA VAL A 216 -4.15 -0.08 11.67
C VAL A 216 -4.93 1.11 11.13
N ASN A 217 -5.87 1.58 11.94
CA ASN A 217 -6.64 2.80 11.69
C ASN A 217 -7.25 2.86 10.28
N SER A 218 -7.88 1.76 9.83
CA SER A 218 -8.47 1.68 8.49
C SER A 218 -9.83 1.00 8.48
N ARG A 219 -10.71 1.48 7.58
CA ARG A 219 -12.05 0.92 7.38
C ARG A 219 -12.08 -0.44 6.68
N CYS A 220 -10.99 -0.83 6.02
CA CYS A 220 -10.98 -2.05 5.20
C CYS A 220 -10.91 -3.36 6.02
N GLY A 221 -10.81 -3.28 7.36
CA GLY A 221 -10.41 -4.40 8.21
C GLY A 221 -11.42 -5.53 8.45
N LYS A 222 -12.72 -5.33 8.22
CA LYS A 222 -13.75 -6.30 8.64
C LYS A 222 -14.45 -7.04 7.49
N GLU A 223 -14.79 -6.35 6.40
CA GLU A 223 -15.65 -6.91 5.33
C GLU A 223 -15.18 -6.52 3.93
N CYS A 224 -13.95 -6.00 3.79
CA CYS A 224 -13.43 -5.66 2.47
C CYS A 224 -13.07 -6.94 1.72
N ASP A 225 -13.87 -7.29 0.70
CA ASP A 225 -13.40 -8.14 -0.38
C ASP A 225 -12.38 -7.35 -1.21
N SER A 226 -11.16 -7.32 -0.67
CA SER A 226 -10.04 -6.60 -1.24
C SER A 226 -9.83 -6.94 -2.71
N TYR A 227 -10.17 -8.16 -3.14
CA TYR A 227 -10.00 -8.55 -4.52
C TYR A 227 -10.92 -7.79 -5.47
N ASN A 228 -12.25 -7.88 -5.31
CA ASN A 228 -13.18 -7.24 -6.25
C ASN A 228 -13.03 -5.71 -6.24
N HIS A 229 -12.79 -5.11 -5.06
CA HIS A 229 -12.49 -3.69 -4.93
C HIS A 229 -11.21 -3.29 -5.68
N TYR A 230 -10.11 -4.03 -5.47
CA TYR A 230 -8.86 -3.72 -6.14
C TYR A 230 -8.87 -4.10 -7.62
N ALA A 231 -9.67 -5.07 -8.04
CA ALA A 231 -9.84 -5.44 -9.43
C ALA A 231 -10.48 -4.31 -10.24
N ASP A 232 -11.57 -3.72 -9.76
CA ASP A 232 -12.19 -2.55 -10.41
C ASP A 232 -11.21 -1.37 -10.48
N ASP A 233 -10.52 -1.05 -9.38
CA ASP A 233 -9.52 0.02 -9.35
C ASP A 233 -8.34 -0.23 -10.30
N ASN A 234 -7.85 -1.47 -10.38
CA ASN A 234 -6.76 -1.88 -11.28
C ASN A 234 -7.15 -1.65 -12.74
N VAL A 235 -8.33 -2.13 -13.15
CA VAL A 235 -8.81 -1.99 -14.53
C VAL A 235 -9.10 -0.53 -14.85
N ARG A 236 -9.67 0.22 -13.90
CA ARG A 236 -9.90 1.66 -14.05
C ARG A 236 -8.59 2.41 -14.31
N ASN A 237 -7.52 2.08 -13.59
CA ASN A 237 -6.21 2.69 -13.81
C ASN A 237 -5.64 2.38 -15.19
N ILE A 238 -5.77 1.15 -15.66
CA ILE A 238 -5.34 0.76 -17.01
C ILE A 238 -6.12 1.59 -18.05
N LEU A 239 -7.45 1.65 -17.95
CA LEU A 239 -8.30 2.40 -18.86
C LEU A 239 -8.01 3.91 -18.88
N LEU A 240 -7.60 4.49 -17.76
CA LEU A 240 -7.28 5.91 -17.63
C LEU A 240 -5.86 6.27 -18.07
N CYS A 241 -4.91 5.35 -17.90
CA CYS A 241 -3.49 5.70 -17.97
C CYS A 241 -2.70 5.00 -19.06
N ALA A 242 -3.13 3.83 -19.52
CA ALA A 242 -2.48 3.14 -20.63
C ALA A 242 -2.98 3.69 -21.98
N ASP A 243 -2.05 3.86 -22.92
CA ASP A 243 -2.34 4.18 -24.32
C ASP A 243 -2.79 2.91 -25.05
N LEU A 244 -4.05 2.53 -24.83
CA LEU A 244 -4.65 1.32 -25.39
C LEU A 244 -5.20 1.53 -26.79
N SER A 245 -5.05 0.52 -27.65
CA SER A 245 -5.82 0.44 -28.89
C SER A 245 -7.33 0.35 -28.61
N PRO A 246 -8.22 0.76 -29.54
CA PRO A 246 -9.66 0.70 -29.35
C PRO A 246 -10.17 -0.68 -28.94
N THR A 247 -9.64 -1.75 -29.55
CA THR A 247 -9.99 -3.14 -29.23
C THR A 247 -9.62 -3.50 -27.80
N ARG A 248 -8.37 -3.22 -27.38
CA ARG A 248 -7.93 -3.57 -26.03
C ARG A 248 -8.61 -2.74 -24.94
N ARG A 249 -8.89 -1.46 -25.23
CA ARG A 249 -9.74 -0.64 -24.37
C ARG A 249 -11.10 -1.32 -24.16
N ARG A 250 -11.72 -1.82 -25.24
CA ARG A 250 -13.00 -2.52 -25.15
C ARG A 250 -12.92 -3.81 -24.32
N ASP A 251 -11.85 -4.58 -24.47
CA ASP A 251 -11.63 -5.79 -23.66
C ASP A 251 -11.58 -5.47 -22.16
N TYR A 252 -10.84 -4.41 -21.78
CA TYR A 252 -10.77 -3.94 -20.40
C TYR A 252 -12.10 -3.36 -19.90
N GLU A 253 -12.87 -2.67 -20.73
CA GLU A 253 -14.22 -2.21 -20.38
C GLU A 253 -15.16 -3.37 -20.09
N ILE A 254 -15.18 -4.39 -20.94
CA ILE A 254 -15.96 -5.62 -20.74
C ILE A 254 -15.51 -6.33 -19.46
N PHE A 255 -14.20 -6.42 -19.25
CA PHE A 255 -13.63 -7.00 -18.03
C PHE A 255 -14.08 -6.22 -16.78
N GLN A 256 -14.07 -4.88 -16.82
CA GLN A 256 -14.54 -4.03 -15.73
C GLN A 256 -16.04 -4.22 -15.44
N GLU A 257 -16.88 -4.28 -16.49
CA GLU A 257 -18.32 -4.51 -16.35
C GLU A 257 -18.59 -5.80 -15.56
N ASN A 258 -17.86 -6.88 -15.85
CA ASN A 258 -17.99 -8.16 -15.14
C ASN A 258 -17.70 -8.06 -13.62
N PHE A 259 -16.78 -7.18 -13.18
CA PHE A 259 -16.52 -6.96 -11.75
C PHE A 259 -17.54 -6.05 -11.08
N LYS A 260 -18.03 -5.01 -11.76
CA LYS A 260 -19.01 -4.08 -11.20
C LYS A 260 -20.30 -4.77 -10.79
N PHE A 261 -20.74 -5.78 -11.54
CA PHE A 261 -21.90 -6.61 -11.14
C PHE A 261 -21.67 -7.45 -9.88
N ARG A 262 -20.41 -7.62 -9.46
CA ARG A 262 -19.99 -8.48 -8.34
C ARG A 262 -19.46 -7.70 -7.14
N MET A 263 -19.36 -6.37 -7.23
CA MET A 263 -18.84 -5.53 -6.15
C MET A 263 -19.86 -5.38 -5.03
N HIS A 264 -19.65 -6.11 -3.94
CA HIS A 264 -20.21 -5.74 -2.65
C HIS A 264 -19.39 -4.58 -2.09
N TYR A 265 -20.04 -3.44 -1.83
CA TYR A 265 -19.38 -2.30 -1.20
C TYR A 265 -18.67 -2.76 0.07
N CYS A 266 -17.45 -2.28 0.31
CA CYS A 266 -16.89 -2.24 1.65
C CYS A 266 -17.94 -1.55 2.55
N LEU A 267 -18.77 -2.33 3.24
CA LEU A 267 -19.87 -1.84 4.03
C LEU A 267 -19.25 -1.07 5.20
N GLY A 268 -19.62 0.19 5.29
CA GLY A 268 -19.04 1.13 6.21
C GLY A 268 -19.40 0.74 7.64
N ILE A 269 -18.51 0.02 8.31
CA ILE A 269 -18.56 -0.08 9.77
C ILE A 269 -18.14 1.27 10.33
N ASP A 270 -18.91 1.74 11.30
CA ASP A 270 -18.81 3.04 11.90
C ASP A 270 -17.38 3.32 12.43
N SER A 271 -16.91 4.55 12.23
CA SER A 271 -15.54 5.00 12.56
C SER A 271 -15.17 4.88 14.04
N THR A 272 -16.17 4.69 14.89
CA THR A 272 -16.03 4.59 16.35
C THR A 272 -15.56 3.21 16.82
N THR A 273 -15.61 2.17 15.98
CA THR A 273 -15.37 0.76 16.37
C THR A 273 -14.10 0.12 15.79
N LEU A 274 -13.24 0.89 15.10
CA LEU A 274 -12.09 0.36 14.33
C LEU A 274 -10.71 0.88 14.79
N GLN A 275 -10.61 1.38 16.01
CA GLN A 275 -9.32 1.52 16.68
C GLN A 275 -8.91 0.16 17.24
N ARG A 276 -8.16 -0.65 16.50
CA ARG A 276 -7.36 -1.69 17.18
C ARG A 276 -6.22 -0.96 17.88
N ASP A 277 -6.15 -1.10 19.20
CA ASP A 277 -5.13 -0.46 20.03
C ASP A 277 -3.74 -0.91 19.54
N THR A 278 -3.04 -0.02 18.83
CA THR A 278 -1.64 -0.23 18.41
C THR A 278 -0.78 -0.72 19.58
N GLY A 279 -1.08 -0.29 20.81
CA GLY A 279 -0.46 -0.77 22.03
C GLY A 279 -0.63 -2.28 22.27
N ASN A 280 -1.79 -2.86 21.94
CA ASN A 280 -2.01 -4.30 22.08
C ASN A 280 -1.29 -5.11 21.00
N LEU A 281 -1.25 -4.62 19.76
CA LEU A 281 -0.47 -5.25 18.68
C LEU A 281 1.04 -5.21 18.99
N LEU A 282 1.52 -4.10 19.56
CA LEU A 282 2.89 -3.98 20.07
C LEU A 282 3.17 -4.99 21.18
N LYS A 283 2.25 -5.19 22.14
CA LYS A 283 2.38 -6.23 23.17
C LYS A 283 2.41 -7.65 22.60
N GLN A 284 1.69 -7.90 21.49
CA GLN A 284 1.69 -9.18 20.80
C GLN A 284 2.97 -9.43 20.00
N GLY A 285 3.82 -8.42 19.79
CA GLY A 285 5.10 -8.54 19.09
C GLY A 285 5.12 -7.93 17.69
N PHE A 286 4.01 -7.37 17.19
CA PHE A 286 4.03 -6.62 15.94
C PHE A 286 4.85 -5.34 16.10
N ARG A 287 5.60 -4.99 15.04
CA ARG A 287 6.45 -3.78 15.00
C ARG A 287 6.25 -2.95 13.73
N ASN A 288 5.53 -3.45 12.73
CA ASN A 288 5.26 -2.74 11.49
C ASN A 288 3.76 -2.45 11.34
N PHE A 289 3.42 -1.20 11.07
CA PHE A 289 2.05 -0.70 11.07
C PHE A 289 1.73 0.05 9.79
N LYS A 290 0.87 -0.55 8.97
CA LYS A 290 0.31 0.13 7.80
C LYS A 290 -0.91 0.91 8.19
N ILE A 291 -0.88 2.22 7.99
CA ILE A 291 -2.05 3.08 8.11
C ILE A 291 -2.85 2.99 6.82
N GLY A 292 -4.10 2.54 6.89
CA GLY A 292 -4.98 2.46 5.72
C GLY A 292 -5.81 3.72 5.49
N ARG A 293 -6.83 3.62 4.62
CA ARG A 293 -7.72 4.75 4.31
C ARG A 293 -8.91 4.83 5.26
N MET A 294 -9.35 6.05 5.57
CA MET A 294 -10.72 6.34 6.01
C MET A 294 -11.56 6.85 4.82
N LYS A 295 -12.62 6.10 4.47
CA LYS A 295 -13.44 6.35 3.27
C LYS A 295 -14.35 7.59 3.36
N SER A 296 -14.45 8.29 4.49
CA SER A 296 -15.45 9.36 4.68
C SER A 296 -15.19 10.65 3.91
N ARG A 297 -14.09 10.81 3.18
CA ARG A 297 -13.76 12.08 2.49
C ARG A 297 -13.07 11.88 1.14
N TRP A 298 -13.78 11.30 0.18
CA TRP A 298 -13.43 11.40 -1.24
C TRP A 298 -14.57 12.12 -2.00
N PRO A 299 -14.32 13.19 -2.79
CA PRO A 299 -13.15 14.06 -2.84
C PRO A 299 -13.55 15.48 -2.38
N MET A 300 -13.30 15.82 -1.13
CA MET A 300 -13.47 17.21 -0.69
C MET A 300 -12.14 17.69 -0.13
N SER A 301 -11.49 18.55 -0.92
CA SER A 301 -10.44 19.50 -0.51
C SER A 301 -9.32 18.93 0.37
N GLY A 302 -8.15 18.67 -0.24
CA GLY A 302 -6.80 18.99 0.27
C GLY A 302 -6.49 18.81 1.75
N THR A 303 -7.16 17.93 2.49
CA THR A 303 -6.94 17.75 3.92
C THR A 303 -6.04 16.55 4.12
N ASN A 304 -5.00 16.77 4.93
CA ASN A 304 -3.95 15.83 5.31
C ASN A 304 -4.49 14.62 6.07
N ILE A 305 -5.30 13.77 5.43
CA ILE A 305 -5.89 12.56 6.03
C ILE A 305 -4.78 11.64 6.58
N GLY A 306 -3.56 11.70 6.03
CA GLY A 306 -2.41 10.98 6.59
C GLY A 306 -1.88 11.51 7.93
N LYS A 307 -2.04 12.81 8.26
CA LYS A 307 -1.37 13.43 9.42
C LYS A 307 -2.07 13.12 10.73
N GLU A 308 -3.39 13.24 10.80
CA GLU A 308 -4.18 12.95 12.01
C GLU A 308 -4.12 11.45 12.35
N ASP A 309 -4.19 10.60 11.33
CA ASP A 309 -4.07 9.15 11.49
C ASP A 309 -2.67 8.74 11.97
N LEU A 310 -1.61 9.34 11.38
CA LEU A 310 -0.23 9.15 11.84
C LEU A 310 -0.06 9.62 13.28
N GLN A 311 -0.56 10.80 13.64
CA GLN A 311 -0.50 11.31 15.01
C GLN A 311 -1.21 10.39 16.01
N THR A 312 -2.35 9.81 15.63
CA THR A 312 -3.09 8.86 16.46
C THR A 312 -2.26 7.60 16.74
N VAL A 313 -1.62 7.05 15.70
CA VAL A 313 -0.74 5.86 15.84
C VAL A 313 0.50 6.19 16.67
N LEU A 314 1.15 7.33 16.42
CA LEU A 314 2.30 7.80 17.20
C LEU A 314 1.96 7.99 18.68
N HIS A 315 0.81 8.59 18.98
CA HIS A 315 0.34 8.77 20.36
C HIS A 315 0.11 7.42 21.07
N ALA A 316 -0.46 6.43 20.37
CA ALA A 316 -0.65 5.09 20.92
C ALA A 316 0.69 4.40 21.21
N ILE A 317 1.69 4.56 20.34
CA ILE A 317 3.05 4.05 20.55
C ILE A 317 3.70 4.71 21.77
N GLU A 318 3.61 6.04 21.89
CA GLU A 318 4.15 6.76 23.05
C GLU A 318 3.50 6.32 24.36
N LYS A 319 2.18 6.17 24.38
CA LYS A 319 1.45 5.66 25.55
C LYS A 319 1.92 4.26 25.95
N TRP A 320 2.12 3.37 24.98
CA TRP A 320 2.69 2.04 25.23
C TRP A 320 4.12 2.10 25.77
N ARG A 321 4.98 2.97 25.21
CA ARG A 321 6.37 3.15 25.68
C ARG A 321 6.41 3.62 27.14
N ARG A 322 5.50 4.50 27.55
CA ARG A 322 5.41 5.00 28.95
C ARG A 322 4.85 3.97 29.94
N GLY A 323 4.16 2.94 29.46
CA GLY A 323 3.60 1.86 30.27
C GLY A 323 4.44 0.58 30.29
N LYS A 324 5.63 0.58 29.67
CA LYS A 324 6.67 -0.45 29.84
C LYS A 324 7.46 -0.20 31.11
#